data_AF-A0A3D0M2U9-F1
#
_entry.id   AF-A0A3D0M2U9-F1
#
_cell.length_a   1.000
_cell.length_b   1.000
_cell.length_c   1.000
_cell.angle_alpha   90.00
_cell.angle_beta   90.00
_cell.angle_gamma   90.00
#
_symmetry.space_group_name_H-M   'P 1'
#
loop_
_entity.id
_entity.type
_entity.pdbx_description
1 polymer ?
#
loop_
_entity_poly.entity_id
_entity_poly.type
_entity_poly.pdbx_seq_one_letter_code
_entity_poly.pdbx_strand_id
1 'polypeptide(L)' 'MEKFFNAGSGLCFVLKRVGTTALILRTDCTCEPYVVPMEHVRGSSDWWQGRYFNDLDRALEYFEKEVSKQC' A
#
# COMPACT_ATOMS: atom_id res chain seq x y z
N MET A 1 10.55 -7.64 -5.48
CA MET A 1 9.57 -7.72 -4.38
C MET A 1 10.20 -7.08 -3.15
N GLU A 2 9.63 -5.97 -2.68
CA GLU A 2 10.13 -5.18 -1.54
C GLU A 2 9.35 -5.58 -0.28
N LYS A 3 10.03 -5.66 0.88
CA LYS A 3 9.42 -6.02 2.16
C LYS A 3 9.96 -5.12 3.27
N PHE A 4 9.12 -4.78 4.23
CA PHE A 4 9.50 -3.96 5.38
C PHE A 4 8.67 -4.35 6.61
N PHE A 5 9.17 -3.99 7.78
CA PHE A 5 8.45 -4.19 9.03
C PHE A 5 7.81 -2.86 9.42
N ASN A 6 6.51 -2.88 9.71
CA ASN A 6 5.77 -1.71 10.19
C ASN A 6 5.37 -1.92 11.65
N ALA A 7 5.76 -0.99 12.52
CA ALA A 7 5.41 -1.05 13.93
C ALA A 7 3.88 -1.04 14.08
N GLY A 8 3.34 -2.10 14.69
CA GLY A 8 1.88 -2.29 14.86
C GLY A 8 1.14 -2.90 13.67
N SER A 9 1.84 -3.23 12.57
CA SER A 9 1.27 -3.92 11.39
C SER A 9 2.10 -5.12 10.91
N GLY A 10 3.15 -5.49 11.67
CA GLY A 10 3.98 -6.65 11.38
C GLY A 10 4.74 -6.57 10.05
N LEU A 11 4.89 -7.71 9.38
CA LEU A 11 5.57 -7.82 8.10
C LEU A 11 4.67 -7.32 6.97
N CYS A 12 5.19 -6.40 6.16
CA CYS A 12 4.53 -5.85 4.99
C CYS A 12 5.27 -6.21 3.70
N PHE A 13 4.51 -6.48 2.63
CA PHE A 13 5.04 -6.70 1.29
C PHE A 13 4.51 -5.66 0.31
N VAL A 14 5.39 -5.07 -0.49
CA VAL A 14 4.99 -4.22 -1.61
C VAL A 14 4.69 -5.12 -2.81
N LEU A 15 3.43 -5.16 -3.21
CA LEU A 15 2.95 -5.96 -4.34
C LEU A 15 3.17 -5.25 -5.68
N LYS A 16 2.96 -3.92 -5.73
CA LYS A 16 3.14 -3.08 -6.93
C LYS A 16 3.52 -1.66 -6.51
N ARG A 17 4.37 -0.98 -7.28
CA ARG A 17 4.82 0.40 -7.04
C ARG A 17 4.98 1.16 -8.35
N VAL A 18 4.47 2.39 -8.42
CA VAL A 18 4.70 3.35 -9.50
C VAL A 18 4.96 4.72 -8.85
N GLY A 19 6.14 5.29 -9.08
CA GLY A 19 6.54 6.53 -8.43
C GLY A 19 6.50 6.42 -6.89
N THR A 20 5.71 7.28 -6.25
CA THR A 20 5.51 7.31 -4.80
C THR A 20 4.32 6.47 -4.33
N THR A 21 3.53 5.90 -5.24
CA THR A 21 2.33 5.10 -4.93
C THR A 21 2.67 3.61 -4.89
N ALA A 22 2.27 2.94 -3.80
CA ALA A 22 2.46 1.51 -3.61
C ALA A 22 1.17 0.81 -3.17
N LEU A 23 0.98 -0.42 -3.66
CA LEU A 23 0.03 -1.41 -3.14
C LEU A 23 0.76 -2.32 -2.15
N ILE A 24 0.29 -2.36 -0.91
CA ILE A 24 0.94 -3.07 0.18
C ILE A 24 0.03 -4.16 0.73
N LEU A 25 0.61 -5.34 0.99
CA LEU A 25 0.02 -6.42 1.75
C LEU A 25 0.53 -6.38 3.19
N ARG A 26 -0.38 -6.31 4.16
CA ARG A 26 -0.13 -6.47 5.59
C ARG A 26 -0.45 -7.90 6.01
N THR A 27 0.53 -8.64 6.51
CA THR A 27 0.31 -10.06 6.86
C THR A 27 -0.44 -10.26 8.17
N ASP A 28 -0.53 -9.23 9.01
CA ASP A 28 -1.14 -9.30 10.33
C ASP A 28 -2.60 -8.84 10.37
N CYS A 29 -3.13 -8.34 9.26
CA CYS A 29 -4.49 -7.84 9.14
C CYS A 29 -5.30 -8.76 8.23
N THR A 30 -6.16 -9.59 8.81
CA THR A 30 -6.96 -10.57 8.04
C THR A 30 -8.19 -9.95 7.40
N CYS A 31 -8.78 -8.92 8.01
CA CYS A 31 -10.00 -8.30 7.52
C CYS A 31 -9.76 -7.40 6.30
N GLU A 32 -8.68 -6.61 6.29
CA GLU A 32 -8.36 -5.69 5.20
C GLU A 32 -6.84 -5.63 4.95
N PRO A 33 -6.24 -6.72 4.43
CA PRO A 33 -4.80 -6.85 4.30
C PRO A 33 -4.16 -5.93 3.26
N TYR A 34 -4.93 -5.38 2.31
CA TYR A 34 -4.38 -4.60 1.20
C TYR A 34 -4.55 -3.10 1.41
N VAL A 35 -3.49 -2.31 1.20
CA VAL A 35 -3.48 -0.86 1.46
C VAL A 35 -3.01 -0.07 0.24
N VAL A 36 -3.78 0.96 -0.17
CA VAL A 36 -3.51 1.85 -1.32
C VAL A 36 -4.11 3.26 -1.14
N PRO A 37 -3.43 4.38 -1.46
CA PRO A 37 -2.00 4.51 -1.65
C PRO A 37 -1.32 4.73 -0.30
N MET A 38 -0.18 4.09 -0.04
CA MET A 38 0.73 4.64 0.97
C MET A 38 1.67 5.61 0.27
N GLU A 39 1.37 6.91 0.35
CA GLU A 39 2.36 7.92 0.00
C GLU A 39 3.42 7.96 1.10
N HIS A 40 4.65 7.62 0.72
CA HIS A 40 5.81 7.85 1.57
C HIS A 40 6.13 9.34 1.56
N VAL A 41 6.05 10.00 2.71
CA VAL A 41 6.49 11.40 2.82
C VAL A 41 7.99 11.44 2.63
N ARG A 42 8.47 12.08 1.56
CA ARG A 42 9.91 12.21 1.31
C ARG A 42 10.59 12.89 2.51
N GLY A 43 11.54 12.18 3.12
CA GLY A 43 12.30 12.68 4.28
C GLY A 43 11.67 12.37 5.65
N SER A 44 10.52 11.72 5.71
CA SER A 44 9.96 11.17 6.95
C SER A 44 9.90 9.63 6.91
N SER A 45 9.81 9.01 8.09
CA SER A 45 9.42 7.59 8.24
C SER A 45 7.90 7.41 8.22
N ASP A 46 7.14 8.50 8.05
CA ASP A 46 5.68 8.50 8.05
C ASP A 46 5.10 8.11 6.68
N TRP A 47 4.08 7.26 6.73
CA TRP A 47 3.27 6.87 5.59
C TRP A 47 1.86 7.47 5.76
N TRP A 48 1.36 8.19 4.76
CA TRP A 48 0.00 8.74 4.83
C TRP A 48 -1.03 7.60 4.72
N GLN A 49 -2.14 7.73 5.45
CA GLN A 49 -3.17 6.68 5.57
C GLN A 49 -3.71 6.29 4.19
N GLY A 50 -3.37 5.08 3.74
CA GLY A 50 -3.97 4.49 2.56
C GLY A 50 -5.37 3.97 2.83
N ARG A 51 -6.15 3.77 1.77
CA ARG A 51 -7.42 3.04 1.81
C ARG A 51 -7.14 1.55 1.96
N TYR A 52 -7.89 0.92 2.84
CA TYR A 52 -7.84 -0.50 3.14
C TYR A 52 -8.82 -1.28 2.25
N PHE A 53 -8.42 -2.48 1.87
CA PHE A 53 -9.22 -3.40 1.06
C PHE A 53 -9.08 -4.82 1.60
N ASN A 54 -10.18 -5.56 1.56
CA ASN A 54 -10.25 -6.98 1.88
C ASN A 54 -10.05 -7.90 0.67
N ASP A 55 -10.01 -7.31 -0.53
CA ASP A 55 -9.97 -8.00 -1.81
C ASP A 55 -8.83 -7.43 -2.67
N LEU A 56 -7.99 -8.32 -3.21
CA LEU A 56 -6.80 -7.94 -3.96
C LEU A 56 -7.17 -7.27 -5.29
N ASP A 57 -8.19 -7.77 -5.97
CA ASP A 57 -8.57 -7.27 -7.29
C ASP A 57 -9.12 -5.84 -7.18
N ARG A 58 -9.96 -5.56 -6.18
CA ARG A 58 -10.41 -4.20 -5.87
C ARG A 58 -9.27 -3.28 -5.46
N ALA A 59 -8.31 -3.76 -4.69
CA ALA A 59 -7.13 -2.99 -4.32
C ALA A 59 -6.28 -2.65 -5.55
N LEU A 60 -6.12 -3.59 -6.48
CA LEU A 60 -5.39 -3.43 -7.73
C LEU A 60 -6.10 -2.45 -8.67
N GLU A 61 -7.42 -2.58 -8.84
CA GLU A 61 -8.22 -1.66 -9.65
C GLU A 61 -8.09 -0.22 -9.12
N TYR A 62 -8.16 -0.05 -7.80
CA TYR A 62 -7.98 1.26 -7.17
C TYR A 62 -6.56 1.80 -7.37
N PHE A 63 -5.54 0.96 -7.20
CA PHE A 63 -4.14 1.33 -7.47
C PHE A 63 -3.97 1.83 -8.91
N GLU A 64 -4.51 1.11 -9.90
CA GLU A 64 -4.39 1.46 -11.31
C GLU A 64 -5.09 2.78 -11.64
N LYS A 65 -6.23 3.05 -11.01
CA LYS A 65 -6.92 4.35 -11.10
C LYS A 65 -6.10 5.48 -10.51
N GLU A 66 -5.47 5.28 -9.35
CA GLU A 66 -4.68 6.32 -8.68
C GLU A 66 -3.40 6.65 -9.45
N VAL A 67 -2.68 5.65 -9.97
CA VAL A 67 -1.46 5.90 -10.75
C VAL A 67 -1.76 6.50 -12.12
N SER A 68 -2.92 6.21 -12.71
CA SER A 68 -3.33 6.80 -14.00
C SER A 68 -3.65 8.29 -13.90
N LYS A 69 -4.01 8.81 -12.73
CA LYS A 69 -4.25 10.25 -12.50
C LYS A 69 -2.97 11.07 -12.42
N GLN A 70 -1.81 10.42 -12.27
CA GLN A 70 -0.51 11.08 -12.12
C GLN A 70 0.22 11.27 -13.46
N CYS A 71 -0.37 10.81 -14.57
CA CYS A 71 0.08 11.02 -15.95
C CYS A 71 -0.80 12.08 -16.63
#